data_AF-C4M178-F1
#
_entry.id   AF-C4M178-F1
#
_cell.length_a   1.000
_cell.length_b   1.000
_cell.length_c   1.000
_cell.angle_alpha   90.00
_cell.angle_beta   90.00
_cell.angle_gamma   90.00
#
_symmetry.space_group_name_H-M   'P 1'
#
loop_
_entity.id
_entity.type
_entity.pdbx_description
1 polymer ?
#
loop_
_entity_poly.entity_id
_entity_poly.type
_entity_poly.pdbx_seq_one_letter_code
_entity_poly.pdbx_strand_id
1 'polypeptide(L)'
;MNLFRKKPLFPQNSTNNYSILSTSKKHFERSDYNCSNKKTTLPFEVIVRYLKTIQDAINLTMVSKNCFTSFSYVKKNPFYSGPFDSLTQKEEIINKEITLFPNIETLRCDIETIKKLDLSLLKNLSTIELVGKLIYAPLNIIHKIQQRICEFGFYIDENLTFDLESMNFLQKLHVDINNNSEMIYFIKFMNNIIQTIQRLPYFKKLFIECNGDDLLRLQEVLQKFHSTRVSCVLLIHNLKETHLTNVLELLNKKNITFGVFENELTSSLSSYDFKLLFLDHYTLSLPDSLLFSNQLHKISLSHFLPHLDIFGYKIEVTPIHSIVDLKNVICLQEFRLVNSMFSKPVSFLFPTSLTRLEITTSFNFSLPNLLEIPLKEFCVSSCNSIKEFYIPPLAKVVEVSHCDSVCSFPNLHEVPLESLLCIECNKISTLTIGTTLKSLSLYWCSNLSSLNLKSGLEQLDIFYNKKLKSIDLPITLTSFHINFCEQLTQLNHFEALEPIAPIELKYKFKNKK
;
A
#
# COMPACT_ATOMS: atom_id res chain seq x y z
N MET A 1 -0.39 -15.23 -50.77
CA MET A 1 0.33 -16.35 -50.12
C MET A 1 -0.37 -16.67 -48.81
N ASN A 2 -1.19 -17.72 -48.81
CA ASN A 2 -1.85 -18.28 -47.64
C ASN A 2 -1.14 -19.58 -47.26
N LEU A 3 -0.63 -19.70 -46.03
CA LEU A 3 -0.14 -20.96 -45.48
C LEU A 3 -0.56 -21.12 -44.00
N PHE A 4 -1.71 -21.79 -43.85
CA PHE A 4 -2.10 -22.81 -42.86
C PHE A 4 -2.11 -22.56 -41.34
N ARG A 5 -3.36 -22.54 -40.83
CA ARG A 5 -3.80 -23.09 -39.53
C ARG A 5 -3.60 -24.62 -39.48
N LYS A 6 -3.22 -25.17 -38.32
CA LYS A 6 -3.42 -26.59 -37.95
C LYS A 6 -4.27 -26.69 -36.67
N LYS A 7 -5.37 -27.45 -36.76
CA LYS A 7 -6.12 -28.03 -35.62
C LYS A 7 -5.50 -29.39 -35.25
N PRO A 8 -5.55 -29.82 -33.98
CA PRO A 8 -5.22 -31.20 -33.60
C PRO A 8 -6.42 -32.14 -33.77
N LEU A 9 -6.11 -33.39 -34.16
CA LEU A 9 -7.02 -34.52 -34.38
C LEU A 9 -7.25 -35.29 -33.07
N PHE A 10 -8.50 -35.69 -32.82
CA PHE A 10 -8.87 -36.76 -31.88
C PHE A 10 -8.93 -38.11 -32.63
N PRO A 11 -8.55 -39.25 -32.01
CA PRO A 11 -8.90 -40.56 -32.50
C PRO A 11 -10.15 -41.13 -31.81
N GLN A 12 -10.99 -41.81 -32.60
CA GLN A 12 -12.15 -42.59 -32.15
C GLN A 12 -11.78 -44.06 -31.86
N ASN A 13 -12.37 -44.56 -30.77
CA ASN A 13 -12.88 -45.90 -30.44
C ASN A 13 -12.30 -47.19 -31.07
N SER A 14 -12.06 -48.17 -30.18
CA SER A 14 -12.28 -49.59 -30.45
C SER A 14 -12.95 -50.29 -29.25
N THR A 15 -13.90 -51.17 -29.55
CA THR A 15 -14.79 -51.99 -28.71
C THR A 15 -14.10 -53.13 -27.95
N ASN A 16 -14.63 -53.53 -26.78
CA ASN A 16 -15.01 -54.93 -26.49
C ASN A 16 -15.67 -55.13 -25.10
N ASN A 17 -16.63 -56.07 -25.09
CA ASN A 17 -17.51 -56.51 -24.00
C ASN A 17 -16.80 -57.37 -22.93
N TYR A 18 -17.33 -57.44 -21.70
CA TYR A 18 -17.75 -58.67 -20.99
C TYR A 18 -18.35 -58.36 -19.59
N SER A 19 -19.14 -59.32 -19.12
CA SER A 19 -20.26 -59.26 -18.17
C SER A 19 -19.97 -59.79 -16.74
N ILE A 20 -20.62 -59.16 -15.74
CA ILE A 20 -21.37 -59.72 -14.58
C ILE A 20 -20.70 -60.82 -13.69
N LEU A 21 -20.52 -60.58 -12.37
CA LEU A 21 -21.30 -61.15 -11.23
C LEU A 21 -20.73 -60.84 -9.83
N SER A 22 -21.66 -60.85 -8.87
CA SER A 22 -21.62 -60.55 -7.44
C SER A 22 -20.89 -61.55 -6.53
N THR A 23 -20.47 -61.14 -5.32
CA THR A 23 -21.00 -61.63 -4.01
C THR A 23 -20.31 -60.99 -2.80
N SER A 24 -21.05 -61.00 -1.69
CA SER A 24 -20.91 -60.35 -0.38
C SER A 24 -20.01 -61.07 0.63
N LYS A 25 -19.37 -60.34 1.56
CA LYS A 25 -19.73 -60.28 3.00
C LYS A 25 -18.71 -59.46 3.81
N LYS A 26 -19.27 -58.82 4.84
CA LYS A 26 -18.75 -57.77 5.72
C LYS A 26 -17.63 -58.22 6.65
N HIS A 27 -16.76 -57.29 7.06
CA HIS A 27 -16.49 -56.97 8.48
C HIS A 27 -15.91 -55.54 8.64
N PHE A 28 -16.67 -54.68 9.34
CA PHE A 28 -16.34 -53.51 10.20
C PHE A 28 -15.13 -52.60 9.84
N GLU A 29 -15.37 -51.33 9.43
CA GLU A 29 -15.29 -50.08 10.26
C GLU A 29 -13.87 -49.75 10.75
N ARG A 30 -13.18 -48.63 10.45
CA ARG A 30 -13.44 -47.16 10.31
C ARG A 30 -12.18 -46.57 9.61
N SER A 31 -12.12 -45.41 8.95
CA SER A 31 -13.05 -44.33 8.60
C SER A 31 -12.40 -43.61 7.39
N ASP A 32 -13.09 -43.60 6.26
CA ASP A 32 -12.59 -43.08 4.99
C ASP A 32 -12.44 -41.55 4.97
N TYR A 33 -11.19 -41.06 4.91
CA TYR A 33 -10.86 -39.87 4.13
C TYR A 33 -10.85 -40.27 2.65
N ASN A 34 -12.03 -40.44 2.05
CA ASN A 34 -12.16 -40.63 0.61
C ASN A 34 -12.10 -39.26 -0.08
N CYS A 35 -10.90 -38.96 -0.59
CA CYS A 35 -10.64 -37.93 -1.58
C CYS A 35 -11.43 -38.26 -2.86
N SER A 36 -12.72 -37.92 -2.87
CA SER A 36 -13.50 -37.89 -4.10
C SER A 36 -13.15 -36.61 -4.85
N ASN A 37 -12.80 -36.75 -6.13
CA ASN A 37 -12.55 -35.69 -7.10
C ASN A 37 -13.77 -34.76 -7.26
N LYS A 38 -14.04 -33.89 -6.28
CA LYS A 38 -14.77 -32.65 -6.51
C LYS A 38 -13.75 -31.61 -6.92
N LYS A 39 -13.65 -31.36 -8.24
CA LYS A 39 -13.15 -30.07 -8.73
C LYS A 39 -13.94 -29.01 -7.97
N THR A 40 -13.30 -28.32 -7.03
CA THR A 40 -13.83 -27.12 -6.39
C THR A 40 -13.82 -26.01 -7.43
N THR A 41 -14.77 -26.07 -8.37
CA THR A 41 -15.05 -24.92 -9.23
C THR A 41 -15.52 -23.81 -8.31
N LEU A 42 -14.71 -22.75 -8.17
CA LEU A 42 -15.15 -21.54 -7.47
C LEU A 42 -16.49 -21.11 -8.08
N PRO A 43 -17.54 -20.91 -7.27
CA PRO A 43 -18.83 -20.50 -7.81
C PRO A 43 -18.69 -19.17 -8.55
N PHE A 44 -19.31 -19.04 -9.72
CA PHE A 44 -19.22 -17.80 -10.50
C PHE A 44 -19.72 -16.59 -9.70
N GLU A 45 -20.69 -16.76 -8.78
CA GLU A 45 -21.12 -15.68 -7.90
C GLU A 45 -20.01 -15.12 -6.99
N VAL A 46 -18.96 -15.90 -6.72
CA VAL A 46 -17.78 -15.45 -5.98
C VAL A 46 -16.87 -14.64 -6.89
N ILE A 47 -16.62 -15.13 -8.11
CA ILE A 47 -15.72 -14.49 -9.09
C ILE A 47 -16.20 -13.08 -9.45
N VAL A 48 -17.51 -12.91 -9.66
CA VAL A 48 -18.10 -11.63 -10.08
C VAL A 48 -17.75 -10.50 -9.11
N ARG A 49 -17.59 -10.79 -7.81
CA ARG A 49 -17.21 -9.79 -6.80
C ARG A 49 -15.78 -9.28 -6.91
N TYR A 50 -14.92 -9.98 -7.65
CA TYR A 50 -13.50 -9.63 -7.84
C TYR A 50 -13.22 -9.03 -9.23
N LEU A 51 -14.25 -8.86 -10.06
CA LEU A 51 -14.10 -8.14 -11.32
C LEU A 51 -13.83 -6.67 -11.06
N LYS A 52 -13.04 -6.03 -11.92
CA LYS A 52 -12.61 -4.64 -11.72
C LYS A 52 -13.71 -3.65 -12.06
N THR A 53 -14.50 -3.94 -13.10
CA THR A 53 -15.50 -3.00 -13.62
C THR A 53 -16.84 -3.70 -13.90
N ILE A 54 -17.91 -2.90 -13.96
CA ILE A 54 -19.23 -3.36 -14.42
C ILE A 54 -19.17 -3.89 -15.87
N GLN A 55 -18.29 -3.35 -16.71
CA GLN A 55 -18.13 -3.82 -18.09
C GLN A 55 -17.51 -5.21 -18.13
N ASP A 56 -16.56 -5.52 -17.26
CA ASP A 56 -16.00 -6.87 -17.13
C ASP A 56 -17.09 -7.87 -16.73
N ALA A 57 -18.01 -7.46 -15.85
CA ALA A 57 -19.15 -8.27 -15.44
C ALA A 57 -20.12 -8.52 -16.61
N ILE A 58 -20.46 -7.48 -17.38
CA ILE A 58 -21.28 -7.60 -18.60
C ILE A 58 -20.61 -8.55 -19.60
N ASN A 59 -19.32 -8.38 -19.86
CA ASN A 59 -18.56 -9.24 -20.77
C ASN A 59 -18.59 -10.70 -20.29
N LEU A 60 -18.47 -10.94 -18.97
CA LEU A 60 -18.54 -12.28 -18.40
C LEU A 60 -19.92 -12.93 -18.62
N THR A 61 -21.01 -12.17 -18.57
CA THR A 61 -22.34 -12.73 -18.87
C THR A 61 -22.45 -13.27 -20.29
N MET A 62 -21.68 -12.72 -21.23
CA MET A 62 -21.69 -13.14 -22.63
C MET A 62 -20.83 -14.38 -22.91
N VAL A 63 -19.99 -14.81 -21.95
CA VAL A 63 -19.08 -15.96 -22.13
C VAL A 63 -19.85 -17.28 -22.25
N SER A 64 -20.88 -17.49 -21.43
CA SER A 64 -21.74 -18.68 -21.53
C SER A 64 -23.08 -18.49 -20.80
N LYS A 65 -24.07 -19.32 -21.16
CA LYS A 65 -25.37 -19.36 -20.47
C LYS A 65 -25.21 -19.62 -18.97
N ASN A 66 -24.23 -20.44 -18.56
CA ASN A 66 -23.96 -20.70 -17.15
C ASN A 66 -23.46 -19.46 -16.42
N CYS A 67 -22.60 -18.65 -17.07
CA CYS A 67 -22.15 -17.37 -16.52
C CYS A 67 -23.36 -16.44 -16.37
N PHE A 68 -24.18 -16.29 -17.40
CA PHE A 68 -25.40 -15.48 -17.33
C PHE A 68 -26.33 -15.91 -16.18
N THR A 69 -26.65 -17.20 -16.07
CA THR A 69 -27.53 -17.70 -15.00
C THR A 69 -26.94 -17.48 -13.61
N SER A 70 -25.61 -17.51 -13.47
CA SER A 70 -24.96 -17.37 -12.15
C SER A 70 -25.18 -16.01 -11.49
N PHE A 71 -25.42 -14.97 -12.30
CA PHE A 71 -25.67 -13.62 -11.80
C PHE A 71 -27.00 -13.54 -11.04
N SER A 72 -27.97 -14.41 -11.36
CA SER A 72 -29.24 -14.50 -10.62
C SER A 72 -29.06 -15.08 -9.21
N TYR A 73 -27.93 -15.73 -8.91
CA TYR A 73 -27.62 -16.22 -7.56
C TYR A 73 -26.89 -15.19 -6.70
N VAL A 74 -26.47 -14.06 -7.28
CA VAL A 74 -25.79 -12.98 -6.54
C VAL A 74 -26.82 -12.22 -5.70
N LYS A 75 -26.73 -12.37 -4.38
CA LYS A 75 -27.61 -11.72 -3.40
C LYS A 75 -27.12 -10.35 -2.90
N LYS A 76 -25.85 -10.05 -3.12
CA LYS A 76 -25.21 -8.79 -2.72
C LYS A 76 -24.45 -8.25 -3.91
N ASN A 77 -24.69 -7.00 -4.28
CA ASN A 77 -24.00 -6.39 -5.42
C ASN A 77 -22.50 -6.18 -5.13
N PRO A 78 -21.64 -6.24 -6.16
CA PRO A 78 -20.20 -6.06 -6.01
C PRO A 78 -19.77 -4.65 -5.59
N PHE A 79 -20.53 -3.62 -5.99
CA PHE A 79 -20.17 -2.19 -5.88
C PHE A 79 -18.88 -1.86 -6.66
N TYR A 80 -18.99 -1.82 -7.99
CA TYR A 80 -17.90 -1.54 -8.93
C TYR A 80 -17.53 -0.06 -9.03
N SER A 81 -18.24 0.82 -8.32
CA SER A 81 -17.91 2.25 -8.28
C SER A 81 -16.57 2.47 -7.57
N GLY A 82 -15.67 3.21 -8.21
CA GLY A 82 -14.38 3.60 -7.68
C GLY A 82 -14.44 4.87 -6.81
N PRO A 83 -13.37 5.14 -6.04
CA PRO A 83 -13.28 6.34 -5.20
C PRO A 83 -13.19 7.65 -6.02
N PHE A 84 -12.68 7.57 -7.25
CA PHE A 84 -12.51 8.74 -8.14
C PHE A 84 -13.66 8.95 -9.13
N ASP A 85 -14.69 8.08 -9.10
CA ASP A 85 -15.85 8.24 -9.97
C ASP A 85 -16.70 9.44 -9.53
N SER A 86 -17.11 10.26 -10.49
CA SER A 86 -18.09 11.32 -10.25
C SER A 86 -19.43 10.75 -9.78
N LEU A 87 -20.22 11.57 -9.09
CA LEU A 87 -21.54 11.16 -8.58
C LEU A 87 -22.47 10.62 -9.69
N THR A 88 -22.40 11.18 -10.89
CA THR A 88 -23.20 10.70 -12.04
C THR A 88 -22.71 9.34 -12.51
N GLN A 89 -21.40 9.11 -12.57
CA GLN A 89 -20.84 7.80 -12.94
C GLN A 89 -21.22 6.72 -11.92
N LYS A 90 -21.12 7.02 -10.62
CA LYS A 90 -21.53 6.10 -9.55
C LYS A 90 -23.00 5.69 -9.67
N GLU A 91 -23.87 6.66 -9.97
CA GLU A 91 -25.30 6.45 -10.21
C GLU A 91 -25.56 5.56 -11.44
N GLU A 92 -24.87 5.80 -12.55
CA GLU A 92 -24.97 4.94 -13.73
C GLU A 92 -24.49 3.51 -13.46
N ILE A 93 -23.38 3.35 -12.73
CA ILE A 93 -22.81 2.05 -12.39
C ILE A 93 -23.76 1.27 -11.49
N ILE A 94 -24.29 1.88 -10.43
CA ILE A 94 -25.21 1.18 -9.52
C ILE A 94 -26.51 0.77 -10.24
N ASN A 95 -27.04 1.62 -11.13
CA ASN A 95 -28.24 1.29 -11.90
C ASN A 95 -27.99 0.11 -12.85
N LYS A 96 -26.80 0.04 -13.47
CA LYS A 96 -26.37 -1.12 -14.26
C LYS A 96 -26.21 -2.36 -13.38
N GLU A 97 -25.62 -2.26 -12.18
CA GLU A 97 -25.52 -3.38 -11.24
C GLU A 97 -26.90 -3.92 -10.85
N ILE A 98 -27.82 -3.05 -10.46
CA ILE A 98 -29.19 -3.42 -10.09
C ILE A 98 -29.88 -4.19 -11.23
N THR A 99 -29.69 -3.74 -12.46
CA THR A 99 -30.25 -4.39 -13.65
C THR A 99 -29.60 -5.75 -13.92
N LEU A 100 -28.28 -5.83 -13.74
CA LEU A 100 -27.47 -7.01 -14.02
C LEU A 100 -27.65 -8.12 -12.97
N PHE A 101 -28.00 -7.76 -11.74
CA PHE A 101 -28.19 -8.66 -10.60
C PHE A 101 -29.64 -8.59 -10.08
N PRO A 102 -30.59 -9.27 -10.73
CA PRO A 102 -32.03 -9.07 -10.48
C PRO A 102 -32.51 -9.54 -9.09
N ASN A 103 -31.71 -10.32 -8.38
CA ASN A 103 -32.06 -10.93 -7.09
C ASN A 103 -31.24 -10.37 -5.92
N ILE A 104 -30.75 -9.13 -6.03
CA ILE A 104 -30.07 -8.46 -4.91
C ILE A 104 -31.03 -8.35 -3.71
N GLU A 105 -30.57 -8.86 -2.57
CA GLU A 105 -31.20 -8.73 -1.26
C GLU A 105 -30.45 -7.72 -0.37
N THR A 106 -29.14 -7.54 -0.61
CA THR A 106 -28.28 -6.58 0.09
C THR A 106 -27.66 -5.58 -0.89
N LEU A 107 -28.00 -4.30 -0.76
CA LEU A 107 -27.41 -3.23 -1.55
C LEU A 107 -26.19 -2.64 -0.83
N ARG A 108 -25.00 -2.83 -1.41
CA ARG A 108 -23.75 -2.18 -1.06
C ARG A 108 -23.59 -0.90 -1.86
N CYS A 109 -23.50 0.24 -1.18
CA CYS A 109 -23.36 1.56 -1.82
C CYS A 109 -22.85 2.62 -0.84
N ASP A 110 -22.38 3.75 -1.35
CA ASP A 110 -22.06 4.91 -0.51
C ASP A 110 -23.32 5.75 -0.21
N ILE A 111 -23.21 6.65 0.78
CA ILE A 111 -24.34 7.45 1.24
C ILE A 111 -24.87 8.40 0.16
N GLU A 112 -23.99 8.94 -0.69
CA GLU A 112 -24.36 9.88 -1.76
C GLU A 112 -25.19 9.20 -2.85
N THR A 113 -24.85 7.95 -3.17
CA THR A 113 -25.61 7.13 -4.13
C THR A 113 -27.01 6.85 -3.60
N ILE A 114 -27.16 6.53 -2.31
CA ILE A 114 -28.47 6.30 -1.69
C ILE A 114 -29.39 7.51 -1.78
N LYS A 115 -28.85 8.74 -1.67
CA LYS A 115 -29.68 9.96 -1.71
C LYS A 115 -30.49 10.05 -3.00
N LYS A 116 -29.94 9.54 -4.10
CA LYS A 116 -30.53 9.62 -5.43
C LYS A 116 -31.35 8.40 -5.81
N LEU A 117 -31.12 7.26 -5.16
CA LEU A 117 -31.81 6.02 -5.49
C LEU A 117 -33.25 6.01 -4.96
N ASP A 118 -34.17 5.63 -5.84
CA ASP A 118 -35.51 5.23 -5.42
C ASP A 118 -35.51 3.76 -4.99
N LEU A 119 -35.33 3.56 -3.68
CA LEU A 119 -35.30 2.23 -3.06
C LEU A 119 -36.64 1.48 -3.20
N SER A 120 -37.75 2.15 -3.53
CA SER A 120 -39.03 1.48 -3.75
C SER A 120 -39.04 0.60 -5.00
N LEU A 121 -38.16 0.89 -5.96
CA LEU A 121 -38.01 0.13 -7.20
C LEU A 121 -37.26 -1.20 -7.00
N LEU A 122 -36.61 -1.39 -5.84
CA LEU A 122 -35.82 -2.57 -5.51
C LEU A 122 -36.66 -3.58 -4.72
N LYS A 123 -37.50 -4.35 -5.43
CA LYS A 123 -38.53 -5.24 -4.83
C LYS A 123 -37.99 -6.26 -3.83
N ASN A 124 -36.77 -6.76 -4.03
CA ASN A 124 -36.16 -7.81 -3.19
C ASN A 124 -35.20 -7.26 -2.11
N LEU A 125 -35.04 -5.92 -2.04
CA LEU A 125 -34.07 -5.31 -1.15
C LEU A 125 -34.50 -5.45 0.32
N SER A 126 -33.71 -6.22 1.07
CA SER A 126 -33.89 -6.41 2.51
C SER A 126 -32.96 -5.52 3.33
N THR A 127 -31.71 -5.39 2.90
CA THR A 127 -30.63 -4.80 3.70
C THR A 127 -29.73 -3.89 2.88
N ILE A 128 -29.05 -2.98 3.57
CA ILE A 128 -28.16 -1.98 2.99
C ILE A 128 -26.82 -2.00 3.73
N GLU A 129 -25.73 -2.09 2.97
CA GLU A 129 -24.36 -1.94 3.44
C GLU A 129 -23.80 -0.60 2.95
N LEU A 130 -23.56 0.31 3.89
CA LEU A 130 -22.97 1.61 3.61
C LEU A 130 -21.45 1.49 3.52
N VAL A 131 -20.92 1.83 2.35
CA VAL A 131 -19.48 1.88 2.11
C VAL A 131 -18.92 3.25 2.52
N GLY A 132 -17.77 3.23 3.17
CA GLY A 132 -17.11 4.42 3.70
C GLY A 132 -17.45 4.69 5.15
N LYS A 133 -16.78 5.68 5.72
CA LYS A 133 -17.01 6.16 7.08
C LYS A 133 -17.71 7.51 7.01
N LEU A 134 -18.86 7.61 7.68
CA LEU A 134 -19.62 8.84 7.78
C LEU A 134 -18.91 9.82 8.73
N ILE A 135 -18.58 11.02 8.24
CA ILE A 135 -18.14 12.14 9.08
C ILE A 135 -19.38 12.88 9.58
N TYR A 136 -20.24 13.29 8.64
CA TYR A 136 -21.55 13.86 8.91
C TYR A 136 -22.61 12.90 8.39
N ALA A 137 -23.41 12.35 9.29
CA ALA A 137 -24.56 11.55 8.92
C ALA A 137 -25.71 12.47 8.50
N PRO A 138 -26.13 12.51 7.22
CA PRO A 138 -27.34 13.22 6.86
C PRO A 138 -28.53 12.49 7.49
N LEU A 139 -28.95 12.97 8.68
CA LEU A 139 -29.90 12.28 9.56
C LEU A 139 -31.20 11.91 8.85
N ASN A 140 -31.70 12.78 7.97
CA ASN A 140 -32.89 12.52 7.15
C ASN A 140 -32.76 11.25 6.29
N ILE A 141 -31.59 11.02 5.69
CA ILE A 141 -31.34 9.85 4.86
C ILE A 141 -31.12 8.62 5.74
N ILE A 142 -30.32 8.72 6.80
CA ILE A 142 -30.10 7.61 7.73
C ILE A 142 -31.42 7.13 8.33
N HIS A 143 -32.27 8.04 8.82
CA HIS A 143 -33.58 7.67 9.36
C HIS A 143 -34.48 6.97 8.33
N LYS A 144 -34.42 7.37 7.05
CA LYS A 144 -35.18 6.73 5.97
C LYS A 144 -34.77 5.26 5.76
N ILE A 145 -33.50 4.93 6.00
CA ILE A 145 -32.95 3.60 5.72
C ILE A 145 -32.55 2.80 6.97
N GLN A 146 -32.66 3.37 8.17
CA GLN A 146 -32.10 2.80 9.41
C GLN A 146 -32.53 1.35 9.67
N GLN A 147 -33.80 1.03 9.37
CA GLN A 147 -34.37 -0.30 9.53
C GLN A 147 -33.87 -1.33 8.50
N ARG A 148 -33.03 -0.92 7.55
CA ARG A 148 -32.43 -1.79 6.54
C ARG A 148 -30.91 -1.84 6.64
N ILE A 149 -30.28 -0.94 7.40
CA ILE A 149 -28.81 -0.92 7.52
C ILE A 149 -28.34 -2.22 8.19
N CYS A 150 -27.47 -2.97 7.50
CA CYS A 150 -26.81 -4.14 8.04
C CYS A 150 -25.32 -3.91 8.33
N GLU A 151 -24.72 -2.89 7.72
CA GLU A 151 -23.31 -2.52 7.93
C GLU A 151 -23.10 -1.05 7.59
N PHE A 152 -22.38 -0.33 8.44
CA PHE A 152 -21.92 1.03 8.18
C PHE A 152 -20.73 1.40 9.08
N GLY A 153 -20.08 2.51 8.75
CA GLY A 153 -19.00 3.08 9.55
C GLY A 153 -19.15 4.57 9.79
N PHE A 154 -18.54 5.08 10.86
CA PHE A 154 -18.49 6.51 11.15
C PHE A 154 -17.22 6.91 11.92
N TYR A 155 -16.88 8.19 11.83
CA TYR A 155 -15.88 8.84 12.69
C TYR A 155 -16.58 9.36 13.94
N ILE A 156 -15.98 9.17 15.11
CA ILE A 156 -16.50 9.78 16.34
C ILE A 156 -16.44 11.30 16.22
N ASP A 157 -17.57 11.94 16.55
CA ASP A 157 -17.75 13.38 16.66
C ASP A 157 -18.77 13.65 17.79
N GLU A 158 -18.60 14.75 18.53
CA GLU A 158 -19.48 15.09 19.66
C GLU A 158 -20.94 15.33 19.25
N ASN A 159 -21.18 15.73 18.01
CA ASN A 159 -22.51 16.02 17.48
C ASN A 159 -23.20 14.80 16.88
N LEU A 160 -22.50 13.66 16.83
CA LEU A 160 -22.99 12.48 16.16
C LEU A 160 -23.96 11.70 17.05
N THR A 161 -25.21 11.60 16.60
CA THR A 161 -26.24 10.81 17.27
C THR A 161 -26.80 9.76 16.32
N PHE A 162 -26.68 8.49 16.70
CA PHE A 162 -27.34 7.39 16.02
C PHE A 162 -28.26 6.67 16.99
N ASP A 163 -29.49 6.44 16.55
CA ASP A 163 -30.36 5.47 17.20
C ASP A 163 -29.99 4.06 16.70
N LEU A 164 -28.95 3.49 17.31
CA LEU A 164 -28.51 2.13 17.02
C LEU A 164 -29.54 1.08 17.49
N GLU A 165 -30.38 1.41 18.47
CA GLU A 165 -31.37 0.47 19.01
C GLU A 165 -32.44 0.13 17.97
N SER A 166 -32.80 1.08 17.11
CA SER A 166 -33.75 0.83 16.04
C SER A 166 -33.16 0.09 14.83
N MET A 167 -31.83 -0.06 14.72
CA MET A 167 -31.19 -0.73 13.58
C MET A 167 -31.20 -2.26 13.71
N ASN A 168 -32.40 -2.85 13.62
CA ASN A 168 -32.62 -4.27 13.89
C ASN A 168 -31.76 -5.23 13.05
N PHE A 169 -31.44 -4.89 11.80
CA PHE A 169 -30.64 -5.72 10.89
C PHE A 169 -29.12 -5.49 10.98
N LEU A 170 -28.65 -4.62 11.87
CA LEU A 170 -27.24 -4.30 11.99
C LEU A 170 -26.42 -5.54 12.36
N GLN A 171 -25.46 -5.89 11.51
CA GLN A 171 -24.56 -7.04 11.68
C GLN A 171 -23.12 -6.59 11.93
N LYS A 172 -22.68 -5.51 11.30
CA LYS A 172 -21.33 -4.97 11.46
C LYS A 172 -21.36 -3.46 11.68
N LEU A 173 -20.46 -2.97 12.53
CA LEU A 173 -20.26 -1.55 12.75
C LEU A 173 -18.78 -1.23 12.72
N HIS A 174 -18.41 -0.16 12.02
CA HIS A 174 -17.06 0.39 12.00
C HIS A 174 -17.05 1.74 12.73
N VAL A 175 -16.22 1.87 13.75
CA VAL A 175 -16.08 3.09 14.54
C VAL A 175 -14.64 3.54 14.43
N ASP A 176 -14.41 4.72 13.86
CA ASP A 176 -13.08 5.33 13.82
C ASP A 176 -12.99 6.38 14.93
N ILE A 177 -12.03 6.16 15.84
CA ILE A 177 -11.82 7.02 16.99
C ILE A 177 -10.51 7.80 16.92
N ASN A 178 -9.72 7.63 15.85
CA ASN A 178 -8.42 8.27 15.73
C ASN A 178 -8.51 9.78 15.94
N ASN A 179 -7.56 10.33 16.69
CA ASN A 179 -7.40 11.76 16.94
C ASN A 179 -8.56 12.43 17.71
N ASN A 180 -9.39 11.65 18.43
CA ASN A 180 -10.46 12.18 19.29
C ASN A 180 -10.04 12.32 20.76
N SER A 181 -8.78 12.70 21.01
CA SER A 181 -8.21 12.85 22.36
C SER A 181 -9.00 13.83 23.25
N GLU A 182 -9.62 14.84 22.65
CA GLU A 182 -10.31 15.93 23.35
C GLU A 182 -11.78 15.64 23.71
N MET A 183 -12.36 14.56 23.19
CA MET A 183 -13.79 14.27 23.42
C MET A 183 -14.06 13.97 24.90
N ILE A 184 -14.72 14.91 25.58
CA ILE A 184 -14.95 14.88 27.04
C ILE A 184 -15.80 13.67 27.45
N TYR A 185 -16.82 13.33 26.65
CA TYR A 185 -17.77 12.27 26.94
C TYR A 185 -17.47 10.92 26.26
N PHE A 186 -16.23 10.73 25.79
CA PHE A 186 -15.82 9.53 25.05
C PHE A 186 -16.21 8.21 25.74
N ILE A 187 -15.86 8.05 27.02
CA ILE A 187 -16.13 6.82 27.78
C ILE A 187 -17.64 6.55 27.83
N LYS A 188 -18.45 7.59 28.08
CA LYS A 188 -19.91 7.47 28.13
C LYS A 188 -20.48 7.08 26.77
N PHE A 189 -20.03 7.74 25.71
CA PHE A 189 -20.46 7.49 24.33
C PHE A 189 -20.14 6.05 23.90
N MET A 190 -18.89 5.61 24.09
CA MET A 190 -18.46 4.27 23.72
C MET A 190 -19.14 3.18 24.55
N ASN A 191 -19.36 3.42 25.85
CA ASN A 191 -20.13 2.50 26.68
C ASN A 191 -21.57 2.34 26.18
N ASN A 192 -22.20 3.43 25.72
CA ASN A 192 -23.54 3.37 25.14
C ASN A 192 -23.54 2.51 23.88
N ILE A 193 -22.62 2.74 22.94
CA ILE A 193 -22.47 1.91 21.73
C ILE A 193 -22.31 0.44 22.10
N ILE A 194 -21.37 0.12 22.99
CA ILE A 194 -21.10 -1.25 23.43
C ILE A 194 -22.33 -1.90 24.06
N GLN A 195 -23.07 -1.18 24.90
CA GLN A 195 -24.29 -1.71 25.52
C GLN A 195 -25.38 -1.97 24.47
N THR A 196 -25.60 -1.04 23.55
CA THR A 196 -26.62 -1.16 22.51
C THR A 196 -26.33 -2.33 21.56
N ILE A 197 -25.12 -2.41 20.98
CA ILE A 197 -24.80 -3.45 20.00
C ILE A 197 -24.87 -4.87 20.58
N GLN A 198 -24.63 -5.03 21.89
CA GLN A 198 -24.74 -6.33 22.55
C GLN A 198 -26.19 -6.83 22.63
N ARG A 199 -27.17 -5.93 22.65
CA ARG A 199 -28.61 -6.24 22.67
C ARG A 199 -29.18 -6.52 21.29
N LEU A 200 -28.52 -6.06 20.21
CA LEU A 200 -29.01 -6.23 18.84
C LEU A 200 -28.95 -7.69 18.39
N PRO A 201 -30.07 -8.27 17.90
CA PRO A 201 -30.21 -9.72 17.71
C PRO A 201 -29.30 -10.30 16.62
N TYR A 202 -28.97 -9.52 15.58
CA TYR A 202 -28.15 -9.98 14.46
C TYR A 202 -26.71 -9.43 14.47
N PHE A 203 -26.34 -8.62 15.46
CA PHE A 203 -25.03 -7.99 15.52
C PHE A 203 -23.90 -9.01 15.72
N LYS A 204 -22.84 -8.95 14.92
CA LYS A 204 -21.77 -9.96 14.88
C LYS A 204 -20.38 -9.38 15.04
N LYS A 205 -20.09 -8.22 14.43
CA LYS A 205 -18.74 -7.67 14.37
C LYS A 205 -18.71 -6.17 14.67
N LEU A 206 -17.88 -5.79 15.62
CA LEU A 206 -17.48 -4.41 15.84
C LEU A 206 -16.04 -4.23 15.34
N PHE A 207 -15.81 -3.25 14.49
CA PHE A 207 -14.47 -2.80 14.13
C PHE A 207 -14.25 -1.45 14.78
N ILE A 208 -13.17 -1.31 15.55
CA ILE A 208 -12.77 -0.04 16.13
C ILE A 208 -11.40 0.31 15.57
N GLU A 209 -11.30 1.42 14.87
CA GLU A 209 -10.02 1.95 14.38
C GLU A 209 -9.51 3.02 15.33
N CYS A 210 -8.27 2.86 15.79
CA CYS A 210 -7.67 3.74 16.80
C CYS A 210 -6.15 3.80 16.64
N ASN A 211 -5.51 4.77 17.30
CA ASN A 211 -4.07 4.75 17.47
C ASN A 211 -3.69 4.07 18.80
N GLY A 212 -2.39 3.93 19.04
CA GLY A 212 -1.87 3.32 20.27
C GLY A 212 -2.25 4.06 21.57
N ASP A 213 -2.42 5.38 21.54
CA ASP A 213 -2.81 6.17 22.71
C ASP A 213 -4.31 6.01 23.04
N ASP A 214 -5.15 6.02 22.00
CA ASP A 214 -6.60 5.84 22.10
C ASP A 214 -6.96 4.44 22.62
N LEU A 215 -6.11 3.44 22.37
CA LEU A 215 -6.25 2.08 22.88
C LEU A 215 -6.30 2.03 24.42
N LEU A 216 -5.58 2.92 25.11
CA LEU A 216 -5.59 3.01 26.57
C LEU A 216 -6.97 3.45 27.09
N ARG A 217 -7.61 4.41 26.42
CA ARG A 217 -8.96 4.88 26.78
C ARG A 217 -10.00 3.81 26.45
N LEU A 218 -9.83 3.10 25.34
CA LEU A 218 -10.71 2.00 24.95
C LEU A 218 -10.68 0.83 25.93
N GLN A 219 -9.57 0.61 26.63
CA GLN A 219 -9.45 -0.48 27.58
C GLN A 219 -10.57 -0.46 28.63
N GLU A 220 -10.84 0.69 29.25
CA GLU A 220 -11.87 0.82 30.28
C GLU A 220 -13.26 0.44 29.74
N VAL A 221 -13.53 0.80 28.49
CA VAL A 221 -14.80 0.53 27.82
C VAL A 221 -14.90 -0.95 27.44
N LEU A 222 -13.83 -1.52 26.88
CA LEU A 222 -13.79 -2.90 26.39
C LEU A 222 -13.61 -3.93 27.50
N GLN A 223 -13.17 -3.55 28.71
CA GLN A 223 -13.23 -4.42 29.87
C GLN A 223 -14.66 -4.89 30.15
N LYS A 224 -15.65 -4.01 29.96
CA LYS A 224 -17.09 -4.28 30.10
C LYS A 224 -17.72 -5.00 28.91
N PHE A 225 -16.93 -5.31 27.88
CA PHE A 225 -17.36 -6.11 26.74
C PHE A 225 -17.31 -7.59 27.08
N HIS A 226 -18.48 -8.19 27.33
CA HIS A 226 -18.63 -9.58 27.80
C HIS A 226 -19.31 -10.51 26.77
N SER A 227 -19.68 -10.00 25.59
CA SER A 227 -20.39 -10.78 24.60
C SER A 227 -19.52 -11.87 23.97
N THR A 228 -19.95 -13.13 24.07
CA THR A 228 -19.34 -14.26 23.36
C THR A 228 -19.81 -14.39 21.92
N ARG A 229 -20.92 -13.73 21.57
CA ARG A 229 -21.53 -13.76 20.23
C ARG A 229 -20.92 -12.73 19.28
N VAL A 230 -20.41 -11.63 19.84
CA VAL A 230 -19.89 -10.50 19.07
C VAL A 230 -18.37 -10.51 19.10
N SER A 231 -17.76 -10.46 17.92
CA SER A 231 -16.31 -10.28 17.78
C SER A 231 -16.00 -8.79 17.65
N CYS A 232 -15.02 -8.32 18.41
CA CYS A 232 -14.45 -6.99 18.31
C CYS A 232 -13.09 -7.08 17.61
N VAL A 233 -12.86 -6.28 16.58
CA VAL A 233 -11.58 -6.18 15.88
C VAL A 233 -11.06 -4.77 16.08
N LEU A 234 -9.93 -4.65 16.78
CA LEU A 234 -9.22 -3.39 16.98
C LEU A 234 -8.24 -3.23 15.82
N LEU A 235 -8.42 -2.18 15.02
CA LEU A 235 -7.56 -1.83 13.89
C LEU A 235 -6.66 -0.69 14.37
N ILE A 236 -5.42 -1.00 14.72
CA ILE A 236 -4.57 -0.13 15.52
C ILE A 236 -3.43 0.43 14.66
N HIS A 237 -3.31 1.76 14.67
CA HIS A 237 -2.19 2.50 14.11
C HIS A 237 -1.16 2.80 15.20
N ASN A 238 0.12 2.83 14.84
CA ASN A 238 1.23 3.22 15.71
C ASN A 238 1.25 2.49 17.08
N LEU A 239 1.14 1.16 17.07
CA LEU A 239 1.10 0.36 18.30
C LEU A 239 2.51 0.12 18.85
N LYS A 240 2.75 0.56 20.10
CA LYS A 240 4.04 0.49 20.80
C LYS A 240 4.02 -0.53 21.93
N GLU A 241 5.21 -1.00 22.33
CA GLU A 241 5.37 -1.88 23.50
C GLU A 241 4.80 -1.25 24.78
N THR A 242 4.96 0.06 24.95
CA THR A 242 4.43 0.81 26.11
C THR A 242 2.91 0.82 26.20
N HIS A 243 2.19 0.62 25.09
CA HIS A 243 0.73 0.55 25.11
C HIS A 243 0.23 -0.81 25.60
N LEU A 244 0.99 -1.88 25.34
CA LEU A 244 0.59 -3.25 25.63
C LEU A 244 0.57 -3.57 27.12
N THR A 245 1.46 -2.97 27.91
CA THR A 245 1.53 -3.18 29.37
C THR A 245 0.20 -2.89 30.06
N ASN A 246 -0.57 -1.93 29.54
CA ASN A 246 -1.85 -1.55 30.09
C ASN A 246 -2.99 -2.46 29.57
N VAL A 247 -2.96 -2.88 28.30
CA VAL A 247 -4.07 -3.64 27.67
C VAL A 247 -3.93 -5.17 27.69
N LEU A 248 -3.06 -5.72 28.56
CA LEU A 248 -2.82 -7.16 28.66
C LEU A 248 -4.10 -7.99 28.84
N GLU A 249 -5.07 -7.48 29.60
CA GLU A 249 -6.36 -8.17 29.79
C GLU A 249 -7.15 -8.29 28.49
N LEU A 250 -7.08 -7.28 27.61
CA LEU A 250 -7.78 -7.29 26.32
C LEU A 250 -7.13 -8.29 25.36
N LEU A 251 -5.80 -8.42 25.36
CA LEU A 251 -5.08 -9.39 24.54
C LEU A 251 -5.51 -10.83 24.82
N ASN A 252 -5.92 -11.12 26.06
CA ASN A 252 -6.36 -12.46 26.47
C ASN A 252 -7.85 -12.74 26.17
N LYS A 253 -8.63 -11.75 25.73
CA LYS A 253 -10.04 -11.93 25.40
C LYS A 253 -10.22 -12.57 24.03
N LYS A 254 -10.75 -13.80 24.00
CA LYS A 254 -10.97 -14.58 22.75
C LYS A 254 -11.85 -13.90 21.70
N ASN A 255 -12.73 -12.99 22.11
CA ASN A 255 -13.64 -12.26 21.22
C ASN A 255 -13.02 -10.94 20.71
N ILE A 256 -11.81 -10.56 21.15
CA ILE A 256 -11.10 -9.38 20.69
C ILE A 256 -9.92 -9.82 19.81
N THR A 257 -9.79 -9.22 18.63
CA THR A 257 -8.67 -9.45 17.71
C THR A 257 -7.97 -8.13 17.46
N PHE A 258 -6.64 -8.14 17.53
CA PHE A 258 -5.81 -6.97 17.26
C PHE A 258 -5.27 -7.08 15.85
N GLY A 259 -5.70 -6.14 15.00
CA GLY A 259 -5.13 -5.88 13.69
C GLY A 259 -4.23 -4.65 13.76
N VAL A 260 -3.01 -4.71 13.23
CA VAL A 260 -2.02 -3.63 13.41
C VAL A 260 -1.45 -3.19 12.06
N PHE A 261 -1.54 -1.90 11.73
CA PHE A 261 -1.05 -1.34 10.47
C PHE A 261 0.43 -0.91 10.58
N GLU A 262 0.69 0.04 11.47
CA GLU A 262 2.02 0.52 11.83
C GLU A 262 2.34 0.01 13.22
N ASN A 263 3.26 -0.94 13.32
CA ASN A 263 3.66 -1.52 14.60
C ASN A 263 5.07 -1.06 14.95
N GLU A 264 5.26 -0.66 16.21
CA GLU A 264 6.56 -0.49 16.85
C GLU A 264 6.84 -1.70 17.78
N LEU A 265 6.15 -2.82 17.56
CA LEU A 265 6.22 -4.00 18.40
C LEU A 265 7.43 -4.87 18.07
N THR A 266 8.09 -5.35 19.11
CA THR A 266 9.34 -6.11 19.04
C THR A 266 9.14 -7.48 19.67
N SER A 267 9.36 -7.62 20.98
CA SER A 267 9.16 -8.85 21.75
C SER A 267 7.71 -9.29 21.78
N SER A 268 6.77 -8.35 21.86
CA SER A 268 5.34 -8.67 21.95
C SER A 268 4.78 -9.23 20.65
N LEU A 269 5.32 -8.85 19.49
CA LEU A 269 4.88 -9.39 18.21
C LEU A 269 5.05 -10.92 18.13
N SER A 270 6.06 -11.46 18.83
CA SER A 270 6.28 -12.91 18.94
C SER A 270 5.38 -13.59 19.97
N SER A 271 4.85 -12.84 20.92
CA SER A 271 4.21 -13.36 22.12
C SER A 271 2.70 -13.47 21.97
N TYR A 272 2.10 -12.72 21.05
CA TYR A 272 0.66 -12.66 20.84
C TYR A 272 0.28 -12.86 19.36
N ASP A 273 -0.95 -13.34 19.11
CA ASP A 273 -1.48 -13.53 17.75
C ASP A 273 -2.02 -12.22 17.18
N PHE A 274 -1.12 -11.28 16.89
CA PHE A 274 -1.47 -10.05 16.17
C PHE A 274 -1.73 -10.35 14.68
N LYS A 275 -2.79 -9.76 14.12
CA LYS A 275 -3.02 -9.75 12.68
C LYS A 275 -2.30 -8.54 12.09
N LEU A 276 -1.23 -8.79 11.35
CA LEU A 276 -0.54 -7.72 10.64
C LEU A 276 -1.41 -7.26 9.46
N LEU A 277 -1.65 -5.96 9.41
CA LEU A 277 -2.42 -5.31 8.36
C LEU A 277 -1.49 -4.52 7.47
N PHE A 278 -1.85 -4.47 6.19
CA PHE A 278 -1.14 -3.67 5.22
C PHE A 278 -1.73 -2.27 5.17
N LEU A 279 -0.85 -1.27 5.07
CA LEU A 279 -1.19 0.09 4.69
C LEU A 279 -1.61 0.13 3.21
N ASP A 280 -1.97 1.33 2.75
CA ASP A 280 -2.21 1.58 1.35
C ASP A 280 -1.08 1.03 0.47
N HIS A 281 -1.44 0.61 -0.75
CA HIS A 281 -0.52 -0.01 -1.70
C HIS A 281 0.11 -1.34 -1.26
N TYR A 282 -0.47 -2.07 -0.30
CA TYR A 282 0.08 -3.35 0.16
C TYR A 282 1.44 -3.22 0.87
N THR A 283 1.65 -2.11 1.57
CA THR A 283 2.87 -1.88 2.37
C THR A 283 2.72 -2.42 3.77
N LEU A 284 3.67 -3.24 4.21
CA LEU A 284 3.79 -3.66 5.60
C LEU A 284 4.89 -2.82 6.27
N SER A 285 4.56 -2.20 7.39
CA SER A 285 5.49 -1.39 8.19
C SER A 285 5.93 -2.18 9.43
N LEU A 286 7.23 -2.33 9.65
CA LEU A 286 7.81 -3.06 10.79
C LEU A 286 8.95 -2.26 11.44
N PRO A 287 9.25 -2.46 12.73
CA PRO A 287 10.38 -1.82 13.37
C PRO A 287 11.70 -2.53 13.01
N ASP A 288 12.79 -1.75 12.94
CA ASP A 288 14.12 -2.23 12.55
C ASP A 288 14.72 -3.30 13.47
N SER A 289 14.32 -3.34 14.73
CA SER A 289 14.66 -4.43 15.65
C SER A 289 14.22 -5.83 15.15
N LEU A 290 13.17 -5.92 14.32
CA LEU A 290 12.71 -7.19 13.76
C LEU A 290 13.57 -7.71 12.61
N LEU A 291 14.45 -6.87 12.03
CA LEU A 291 15.38 -7.28 10.96
C LEU A 291 16.26 -8.46 11.37
N PHE A 292 16.58 -8.55 12.66
CA PHE A 292 17.45 -9.58 13.22
C PHE A 292 16.67 -10.72 13.87
N SER A 293 15.34 -10.73 13.71
CA SER A 293 14.46 -11.73 14.30
C SER A 293 14.02 -12.78 13.29
N ASN A 294 13.76 -14.00 13.77
CA ASN A 294 13.11 -15.05 12.97
C ASN A 294 11.67 -14.69 12.57
N GLN A 295 11.07 -13.62 13.14
CA GLN A 295 9.71 -13.23 12.81
C GLN A 295 9.59 -12.65 11.41
N LEU A 296 10.55 -11.84 10.97
CA LEU A 296 10.54 -11.30 9.60
C LEU A 296 10.52 -12.42 8.56
N HIS A 297 11.27 -13.50 8.82
CA HIS A 297 11.25 -14.69 7.99
C HIS A 297 9.87 -15.40 8.01
N LYS A 298 9.26 -15.57 9.19
CA LYS A 298 7.91 -16.16 9.29
C LYS A 298 6.85 -15.31 8.60
N ILE A 299 6.94 -13.98 8.73
CA ILE A 299 6.02 -13.02 8.10
C ILE A 299 6.14 -13.12 6.57
N SER A 300 7.37 -13.12 6.04
CA SER A 300 7.59 -13.22 4.59
C SER A 300 7.20 -14.58 3.99
N LEU A 301 7.17 -15.66 4.78
CA LEU A 301 6.64 -16.96 4.34
C LEU A 301 5.10 -17.04 4.39
N SER A 302 4.47 -16.29 5.29
CA SER A 302 3.02 -16.35 5.51
C SER A 302 2.22 -15.30 4.73
N HIS A 303 2.89 -14.23 4.27
CA HIS A 303 2.25 -13.12 3.59
C HIS A 303 2.94 -12.82 2.26
N PHE A 304 2.13 -12.40 1.27
CA PHE A 304 2.66 -11.79 0.05
C PHE A 304 3.10 -10.37 0.40
N LEU A 305 4.41 -10.11 0.33
CA LEU A 305 5.06 -8.90 0.84
C LEU A 305 5.69 -8.10 -0.33
N PRO A 306 4.88 -7.39 -1.14
CA PRO A 306 5.40 -6.63 -2.26
C PRO A 306 6.16 -5.39 -1.79
N HIS A 307 5.70 -4.73 -0.73
CA HIS A 307 6.33 -3.52 -0.19
C HIS A 307 6.57 -3.68 1.30
N LEU A 308 7.80 -3.36 1.73
CA LEU A 308 8.24 -3.48 3.12
C LEU A 308 8.91 -2.17 3.55
N ASP A 309 8.34 -1.55 4.57
CA ASP A 309 8.93 -0.40 5.23
C ASP A 309 9.48 -0.83 6.59
N ILE A 310 10.73 -0.48 6.83
CA ILE A 310 11.44 -0.72 8.08
C ILE A 310 11.76 0.63 8.73
N PHE A 311 11.21 0.85 9.92
CA PHE A 311 11.37 2.09 10.66
C PHE A 311 12.18 1.90 11.94
N GLY A 312 13.18 2.76 12.13
CA GLY A 312 13.86 2.96 13.39
C GLY A 312 13.31 4.14 14.18
N TYR A 313 13.45 4.08 15.50
CA TYR A 313 12.98 5.13 16.42
C TYR A 313 14.11 6.04 16.92
N LYS A 314 15.16 6.22 16.10
CA LYS A 314 16.38 7.00 16.46
C LYS A 314 17.09 6.48 17.72
N ILE A 315 16.80 5.26 18.13
CA ILE A 315 17.52 4.53 19.17
C ILE A 315 18.48 3.60 18.46
N GLU A 316 19.70 3.53 18.96
CA GLU A 316 20.73 2.67 18.39
C GLU A 316 20.34 1.19 18.57
N VAL A 317 20.14 0.49 17.45
CA VAL A 317 19.86 -0.94 17.43
C VAL A 317 21.16 -1.71 17.36
N THR A 318 21.33 -2.69 18.24
CA THR A 318 22.49 -3.57 18.21
C THR A 318 22.21 -4.79 17.33
N PRO A 319 22.87 -4.90 16.17
CA PRO A 319 22.67 -6.05 15.29
C PRO A 319 23.17 -7.34 15.96
N ILE A 320 22.34 -8.37 15.95
CA ILE A 320 22.73 -9.73 16.39
C ILE A 320 23.59 -10.40 15.30
N HIS A 321 23.29 -10.09 14.04
CA HIS A 321 24.01 -10.57 12.87
C HIS A 321 24.44 -9.38 12.01
N SER A 322 25.58 -9.52 11.31
CA SER A 322 26.09 -8.50 10.40
C SER A 322 25.44 -8.50 9.02
N ILE A 323 24.52 -9.45 8.76
CA ILE A 323 23.86 -9.64 7.47
C ILE A 323 22.35 -9.79 7.71
N VAL A 324 21.57 -9.04 6.93
CA VAL A 324 20.12 -9.19 6.78
C VAL A 324 19.87 -9.71 5.37
N ASP A 325 19.45 -10.98 5.26
CA ASP A 325 19.24 -11.64 3.98
C ASP A 325 17.75 -11.68 3.60
N LEU A 326 17.38 -10.86 2.62
CA LEU A 326 16.04 -10.78 2.04
C LEU A 326 15.97 -11.44 0.65
N LYS A 327 17.01 -12.11 0.17
CA LYS A 327 17.04 -12.72 -1.18
C LYS A 327 15.91 -13.71 -1.42
N ASN A 328 15.42 -14.35 -0.36
CA ASN A 328 14.32 -15.33 -0.45
C ASN A 328 12.92 -14.69 -0.45
N VAL A 329 12.80 -13.38 -0.23
CA VAL A 329 11.52 -12.65 -0.28
C VAL A 329 11.21 -12.26 -1.74
N ILE A 330 11.01 -13.26 -2.59
CA ILE A 330 10.94 -13.12 -4.07
C ILE A 330 9.79 -12.23 -4.59
N CYS A 331 8.85 -11.85 -3.73
CA CYS A 331 7.75 -10.95 -4.09
C CYS A 331 8.06 -9.47 -3.79
N LEU A 332 9.15 -9.18 -3.06
CA LEU A 332 9.50 -7.83 -2.64
C LEU A 332 9.93 -6.98 -3.84
N GLN A 333 9.18 -5.91 -4.08
CA GLN A 333 9.35 -4.94 -5.16
C GLN A 333 9.82 -3.59 -4.66
N GLU A 334 9.41 -3.19 -3.45
CA GLU A 334 9.82 -1.94 -2.81
C GLU A 334 10.30 -2.19 -1.38
N PHE A 335 11.43 -1.57 -1.03
CA PHE A 335 11.97 -1.61 0.33
C PHE A 335 12.35 -0.21 0.77
N ARG A 336 11.89 0.17 1.97
CA ARG A 336 12.23 1.45 2.59
C ARG A 336 12.88 1.20 3.95
N LEU A 337 14.03 1.82 4.19
CA LEU A 337 14.70 1.83 5.49
C LEU A 337 14.76 3.27 6.00
N VAL A 338 14.10 3.55 7.11
CA VAL A 338 13.89 4.91 7.60
C VAL A 338 14.33 5.02 9.05
N ASN A 339 15.15 6.02 9.38
CA ASN A 339 15.56 6.34 10.76
C ASN A 339 16.27 5.19 11.52
N SER A 340 16.91 4.24 10.82
CA SER A 340 17.58 3.10 11.44
C SER A 340 19.05 3.36 11.76
N MET A 341 19.40 3.29 13.04
CA MET A 341 20.74 3.57 13.55
C MET A 341 21.37 2.28 14.09
N PHE A 342 22.29 1.65 13.36
CA PHE A 342 22.92 0.40 13.80
C PHE A 342 24.23 0.66 14.56
N SER A 343 24.46 -0.01 15.70
CA SER A 343 25.71 0.12 16.46
C SER A 343 26.93 -0.53 15.81
N LYS A 344 26.68 -1.43 14.86
CA LYS A 344 27.70 -2.13 14.07
C LYS A 344 27.28 -2.16 12.61
N PRO A 345 28.22 -2.26 11.65
CA PRO A 345 27.90 -2.39 10.23
C PRO A 345 26.97 -3.57 9.93
N VAL A 346 25.89 -3.31 9.19
CA VAL A 346 24.92 -4.31 8.72
C VAL A 346 24.92 -4.35 7.19
N SER A 347 24.93 -5.54 6.61
CA SER A 347 24.85 -5.74 5.16
C SER A 347 23.46 -6.21 4.76
N PHE A 348 22.80 -5.50 3.86
CA PHE A 348 21.49 -5.90 3.34
C PHE A 348 21.66 -6.63 2.00
N LEU A 349 21.10 -7.83 1.92
CA LEU A 349 21.05 -8.61 0.69
C LEU A 349 19.61 -8.64 0.17
N PHE A 350 19.35 -8.05 -0.98
CA PHE A 350 17.99 -7.95 -1.53
C PHE A 350 17.71 -8.96 -2.66
N PRO A 351 16.44 -9.30 -2.89
CA PRO A 351 16.03 -10.16 -4.01
C PRO A 351 16.10 -9.43 -5.35
N THR A 352 16.20 -10.17 -6.44
CA THR A 352 16.21 -9.63 -7.82
C THR A 352 14.86 -9.08 -8.28
N SER A 353 13.79 -9.30 -7.50
CA SER A 353 12.47 -8.71 -7.72
C SER A 353 12.39 -7.24 -7.33
N LEU A 354 13.35 -6.74 -6.53
CA LEU A 354 13.33 -5.38 -5.99
C LEU A 354 13.55 -4.36 -7.11
N THR A 355 12.60 -3.43 -7.27
CA THR A 355 12.63 -2.37 -8.28
C THR A 355 12.81 -0.98 -7.70
N ARG A 356 12.50 -0.78 -6.42
CA ARG A 356 12.64 0.51 -5.72
C ARG A 356 13.29 0.30 -4.36
N LEU A 357 14.32 1.11 -4.08
CA LEU A 357 15.01 1.11 -2.80
C LEU A 357 15.12 2.54 -2.29
N GLU A 358 14.60 2.77 -1.09
CA GLU A 358 14.68 4.07 -0.40
C GLU A 358 15.37 3.89 0.96
N ILE A 359 16.37 4.71 1.25
CA ILE A 359 17.05 4.71 2.54
C ILE A 359 17.15 6.14 3.06
N THR A 360 16.53 6.41 4.21
CA THR A 360 16.40 7.74 4.78
C THR A 360 16.91 7.75 6.22
N THR A 361 17.78 8.70 6.56
CA THR A 361 18.26 8.95 7.93
C THR A 361 18.79 7.68 8.61
N SER A 362 19.53 6.84 7.88
CA SER A 362 20.01 5.55 8.37
C SER A 362 21.54 5.47 8.38
N PHE A 363 22.10 4.68 9.31
CA PHE A 363 23.54 4.66 9.60
C PHE A 363 24.10 3.25 9.74
N ASN A 364 25.38 3.09 9.42
CA ASN A 364 26.13 1.83 9.56
C ASN A 364 25.51 0.66 8.78
N PHE A 365 25.10 0.91 7.54
CA PHE A 365 24.64 -0.13 6.62
C PHE A 365 25.52 -0.22 5.36
N SER A 366 25.44 -1.35 4.67
CA SER A 366 26.04 -1.58 3.36
C SER A 366 25.11 -2.37 2.46
N LEU A 367 25.28 -2.21 1.14
CA LEU A 367 24.41 -2.77 0.10
C LEU A 367 25.25 -3.63 -0.87
N PRO A 368 25.83 -4.76 -0.41
CA PRO A 368 26.85 -5.48 -1.18
C PRO A 368 26.37 -6.06 -2.52
N ASN A 369 25.08 -6.37 -2.67
CA ASN A 369 24.53 -6.88 -3.93
C ASN A 369 23.75 -5.84 -4.74
N LEU A 370 23.95 -4.54 -4.46
CA LEU A 370 23.23 -3.45 -5.13
C LEU A 370 23.36 -3.49 -6.66
N LEU A 371 24.53 -3.88 -7.16
CA LEU A 371 24.83 -3.98 -8.59
C LEU A 371 24.16 -5.19 -9.29
N GLU A 372 23.72 -6.19 -8.52
CA GLU A 372 23.08 -7.41 -9.06
C GLU A 372 21.56 -7.24 -9.21
N ILE A 373 20.98 -6.18 -8.65
CA ILE A 373 19.53 -5.99 -8.55
C ILE A 373 19.06 -5.05 -9.67
N PRO A 374 17.95 -5.37 -10.36
CA PRO A 374 17.39 -4.53 -11.42
C PRO A 374 16.58 -3.35 -10.86
N LEU A 375 17.18 -2.56 -9.96
CA LEU A 375 16.56 -1.36 -9.40
C LEU A 375 16.27 -0.34 -10.50
N LYS A 376 15.05 0.19 -10.52
CA LYS A 376 14.62 1.29 -11.40
C LYS A 376 14.73 2.63 -10.68
N GLU A 377 14.44 2.65 -9.39
CA GLU A 377 14.44 3.83 -8.53
C GLU A 377 15.33 3.60 -7.32
N PHE A 378 16.24 4.54 -7.06
CA PHE A 378 17.15 4.48 -5.93
C PHE A 378 17.22 5.85 -5.24
N CYS A 379 16.72 5.90 -4.01
CA CYS A 379 16.62 7.13 -3.22
C CYS A 379 17.42 6.97 -1.93
N VAL A 380 18.32 7.90 -1.67
CA VAL A 380 19.07 7.97 -0.40
C VAL A 380 18.98 9.37 0.15
N SER A 381 18.53 9.50 1.40
CA SER A 381 18.46 10.79 2.08
C SER A 381 19.09 10.75 3.46
N SER A 382 19.80 11.81 3.85
CA SER A 382 20.31 12.01 5.21
C SER A 382 21.20 10.84 5.73
N CYS A 383 21.92 10.17 4.82
CA CYS A 383 22.76 9.02 5.14
C CYS A 383 24.24 9.42 5.12
N ASN A 384 24.83 9.67 6.29
CA ASN A 384 26.19 10.20 6.42
C ASN A 384 27.27 9.13 6.69
N SER A 385 26.91 7.85 6.79
CA SER A 385 27.89 6.76 6.95
C SER A 385 28.56 6.34 5.64
N ILE A 386 28.03 6.76 4.48
CA ILE A 386 28.49 6.32 3.16
C ILE A 386 29.29 7.43 2.49
N LYS A 387 30.50 7.09 2.01
CA LYS A 387 31.39 8.02 1.30
C LYS A 387 31.20 7.97 -0.22
N GLU A 388 30.86 6.80 -0.75
CA GLU A 388 30.71 6.56 -2.18
C GLU A 388 29.46 5.73 -2.41
N PHE A 389 28.65 6.13 -3.40
CA PHE A 389 27.51 5.36 -3.87
C PHE A 389 27.76 4.86 -5.28
N TYR A 390 27.65 3.55 -5.46
CA TYR A 390 27.54 2.96 -6.79
C TYR A 390 26.09 3.01 -7.22
N ILE A 391 25.85 3.59 -8.40
CA ILE A 391 24.52 3.64 -8.98
C ILE A 391 24.15 2.25 -9.51
N PRO A 392 22.96 1.71 -9.21
CA PRO A 392 22.53 0.42 -9.75
C PRO A 392 22.51 0.43 -11.29
N PRO A 393 22.97 -0.63 -11.99
CA PRO A 393 23.17 -0.61 -13.44
C PRO A 393 21.91 -0.39 -14.29
N LEU A 394 20.72 -0.61 -13.73
CA LEU A 394 19.44 -0.44 -14.41
C LEU A 394 18.61 0.72 -13.85
N ALA A 395 19.18 1.53 -12.95
CA ALA A 395 18.48 2.65 -12.34
C ALA A 395 18.16 3.71 -13.40
N LYS A 396 16.89 4.15 -13.42
CA LYS A 396 16.40 5.24 -14.26
C LYS A 396 16.33 6.54 -13.48
N VAL A 397 15.98 6.47 -12.20
CA VAL A 397 15.84 7.62 -11.31
C VAL A 397 16.71 7.41 -10.08
N VAL A 398 17.58 8.38 -9.82
CA VAL A 398 18.41 8.41 -8.61
C VAL A 398 18.19 9.73 -7.89
N GLU A 399 17.92 9.65 -6.60
CA GLU A 399 17.90 10.81 -5.71
C GLU A 399 18.89 10.61 -4.56
N VAL A 400 19.76 11.60 -4.35
CA VAL A 400 20.67 11.65 -3.21
C VAL A 400 20.57 13.00 -2.54
N SER A 401 20.04 13.04 -1.32
CA SER A 401 19.78 14.28 -0.58
C SER A 401 20.39 14.30 0.81
N HIS A 402 20.95 15.42 1.25
CA HIS A 402 21.50 15.62 2.60
C HIS A 402 22.56 14.58 3.02
N CYS A 403 23.35 14.09 2.05
CA CYS A 403 24.40 13.10 2.27
C CYS A 403 25.78 13.77 2.25
N ASP A 404 26.13 14.46 3.33
CA ASP A 404 27.35 15.27 3.44
C ASP A 404 28.65 14.45 3.36
N SER A 405 28.60 13.16 3.66
CA SER A 405 29.77 12.28 3.55
C SER A 405 30.09 11.84 2.13
N VAL A 406 29.12 11.92 1.21
CA VAL A 406 29.28 11.45 -0.17
C VAL A 406 30.22 12.38 -0.93
N CYS A 407 31.32 11.83 -1.41
CA CYS A 407 32.30 12.58 -2.20
C CYS A 407 32.24 12.28 -3.70
N SER A 408 31.70 11.13 -4.12
CA SER A 408 31.61 10.76 -5.54
C SER A 408 30.56 9.68 -5.83
N PHE A 409 30.22 9.56 -7.12
CA PHE A 409 29.45 8.46 -7.70
C PHE A 409 30.32 7.76 -8.77
N PRO A 410 31.08 6.72 -8.40
CA PRO A 410 32.17 6.20 -9.25
C PRO A 410 31.73 5.76 -10.66
N ASN A 411 30.58 5.11 -10.77
CA ASN A 411 30.07 4.54 -12.01
C ASN A 411 28.96 5.38 -12.67
N LEU A 412 28.71 6.62 -12.24
CA LEU A 412 27.61 7.44 -12.75
C LEU A 412 27.62 7.63 -14.28
N HIS A 413 28.82 7.65 -14.87
CA HIS A 413 29.01 7.82 -16.31
C HIS A 413 28.73 6.54 -17.13
N GLU A 414 28.65 5.38 -16.48
CA GLU A 414 28.46 4.07 -17.11
C GLU A 414 26.99 3.61 -17.09
N VAL A 415 26.16 4.18 -16.21
CA VAL A 415 24.77 3.75 -16.00
C VAL A 415 23.82 4.47 -16.96
N PRO A 416 22.83 3.77 -17.56
CA PRO A 416 21.79 4.35 -18.41
C PRO A 416 20.73 5.15 -17.62
N LEU A 417 21.18 6.06 -16.75
CA LEU A 417 20.34 6.88 -15.88
C LEU A 417 19.53 7.89 -16.71
N GLU A 418 18.26 8.11 -16.39
CA GLU A 418 17.38 9.10 -17.05
C GLU A 418 17.28 10.40 -16.23
N SER A 419 17.25 10.30 -14.90
CA SER A 419 17.13 11.44 -13.97
C SER A 419 18.05 11.31 -12.76
N LEU A 420 18.76 12.39 -12.42
CA LEU A 420 19.58 12.52 -11.22
C LEU A 420 19.19 13.78 -10.45
N LEU A 421 18.78 13.61 -9.20
CA LEU A 421 18.58 14.69 -8.24
C LEU A 421 19.62 14.59 -7.12
N CYS A 422 20.38 15.66 -6.92
CA CYS A 422 21.37 15.77 -5.86
C CYS A 422 21.13 17.04 -5.04
N ILE A 423 20.88 16.88 -3.74
CA ILE A 423 20.56 17.98 -2.82
C ILE A 423 21.54 17.94 -1.64
N GLU A 424 22.16 19.06 -1.31
CA GLU A 424 23.03 19.23 -0.12
C GLU A 424 24.10 18.12 0.05
N CYS A 425 24.67 17.64 -1.06
CA CYS A 425 25.79 16.69 -1.03
C CYS A 425 27.12 17.45 -1.02
N ASN A 426 27.47 18.01 0.13
CA ASN A 426 28.50 19.04 0.22
C ASN A 426 29.93 18.56 -0.06
N LYS A 427 30.26 17.27 0.01
CA LYS A 427 31.63 16.79 -0.28
C LYS A 427 31.88 16.47 -1.75
N ILE A 428 30.85 16.47 -2.59
CA ILE A 428 31.01 16.28 -4.03
C ILE A 428 31.73 17.50 -4.61
N SER A 429 32.95 17.28 -5.10
CA SER A 429 33.78 18.34 -5.70
C SER A 429 33.74 18.32 -7.23
N THR A 430 33.48 17.15 -7.81
CA THR A 430 33.47 16.89 -9.25
C THR A 430 32.35 15.91 -9.60
N LEU A 431 31.68 16.13 -10.74
CA LEU A 431 30.66 15.22 -11.25
C LEU A 431 30.84 15.00 -12.76
N THR A 432 30.86 13.74 -13.19
CA THR A 432 30.90 13.37 -14.61
C THR A 432 29.64 12.60 -14.96
N ILE A 433 28.86 13.13 -15.89
CA ILE A 433 27.56 12.62 -16.27
C ILE A 433 27.68 11.70 -17.50
N GLY A 434 26.88 10.63 -17.56
CA GLY A 434 26.78 9.75 -18.74
C GLY A 434 25.93 10.35 -19.89
N THR A 435 25.95 9.74 -21.07
CA THR A 435 25.23 10.25 -22.26
C THR A 435 23.72 10.00 -22.25
N THR A 436 23.22 9.16 -21.34
CA THR A 436 21.80 8.79 -21.28
C THR A 436 20.97 9.71 -20.38
N LEU A 437 21.62 10.53 -19.54
CA LEU A 437 20.93 11.37 -18.57
C LEU A 437 20.12 12.44 -19.29
N LYS A 438 18.82 12.49 -19.01
CA LYS A 438 17.89 13.48 -19.58
C LYS A 438 17.65 14.65 -18.64
N SER A 439 17.60 14.41 -17.34
CA SER A 439 17.37 15.44 -16.31
C SER A 439 18.43 15.41 -15.22
N LEU A 440 18.97 16.59 -14.90
CA LEU A 440 19.94 16.78 -13.83
C LEU A 440 19.54 17.96 -12.95
N SER A 441 19.36 17.71 -11.66
CA SER A 441 19.09 18.73 -10.64
C SER A 441 20.17 18.70 -9.56
N LEU A 442 20.84 19.83 -9.34
CA LEU A 442 21.93 19.99 -8.36
C LEU A 442 21.64 21.18 -7.45
N TYR A 443 21.25 20.91 -6.21
CA TYR A 443 20.87 21.95 -5.25
C TYR A 443 21.80 21.97 -4.05
N TRP A 444 22.35 23.14 -3.73
CA TRP A 444 23.20 23.37 -2.56
C TRP A 444 24.43 22.44 -2.45
N CYS A 445 24.99 21.92 -3.55
CA CYS A 445 26.25 21.16 -3.55
C CYS A 445 27.45 22.12 -3.45
N SER A 446 27.71 22.65 -2.26
CA SER A 446 28.58 23.82 -2.07
C SER A 446 30.05 23.65 -2.49
N ASN A 447 30.59 22.42 -2.50
CA ASN A 447 31.96 22.16 -2.96
C ASN A 447 32.09 21.80 -4.44
N LEU A 448 30.98 21.67 -5.17
CA LEU A 448 31.02 21.32 -6.58
C LEU A 448 31.74 22.42 -7.37
N SER A 449 32.88 22.07 -7.93
CA SER A 449 33.78 23.00 -8.63
C SER A 449 33.95 22.67 -10.10
N SER A 450 33.69 21.41 -10.49
CA SER A 450 33.78 20.91 -11.85
C SER A 450 32.57 20.02 -12.17
N LEU A 451 31.94 20.29 -13.31
CA LEU A 451 30.77 19.55 -13.80
C LEU A 451 30.98 19.23 -15.28
N ASN A 452 31.10 17.95 -15.62
CA ASN A 452 31.26 17.47 -16.99
C ASN A 452 29.93 16.91 -17.50
N LEU A 453 29.25 17.71 -18.32
CA LEU A 453 27.98 17.35 -18.96
C LEU A 453 28.26 16.71 -20.33
N LYS A 454 27.49 15.67 -20.67
CA LYS A 454 27.58 14.99 -21.98
C LYS A 454 26.36 15.30 -22.84
N SER A 455 26.47 15.01 -24.13
CA SER A 455 25.37 15.08 -25.09
C SER A 455 24.23 14.15 -24.67
N GLY A 456 22.99 14.66 -24.66
CA GLY A 456 21.79 13.89 -24.30
C GLY A 456 20.94 14.54 -23.20
N LEU A 457 21.51 15.46 -22.43
CA LEU A 457 20.80 16.19 -21.37
C LEU A 457 19.76 17.15 -21.96
N GLU A 458 18.51 17.03 -21.52
CA GLU A 458 17.36 17.82 -21.97
C GLU A 458 16.95 18.88 -20.94
N GLN A 459 17.16 18.60 -19.64
CA GLN A 459 16.80 19.47 -18.52
C GLN A 459 17.97 19.60 -17.54
N LEU A 460 18.27 20.84 -17.14
CA LEU A 460 19.34 21.15 -16.19
C LEU A 460 18.86 22.17 -15.16
N ASP A 461 18.92 21.84 -13.88
CA ASP A 461 18.65 22.78 -12.80
C ASP A 461 19.82 22.80 -11.80
N ILE A 462 20.41 23.98 -11.60
CA ILE A 462 21.55 24.19 -10.71
C ILE A 462 21.21 25.37 -9.79
N PHE A 463 21.14 25.09 -8.49
CA PHE A 463 20.82 26.10 -7.49
C PHE A 463 21.88 26.14 -6.39
N TYR A 464 22.42 27.32 -6.11
CA TYR A 464 23.33 27.56 -4.97
C TYR A 464 24.63 26.74 -4.98
N ASN A 465 25.20 26.50 -6.17
CA ASN A 465 26.49 25.81 -6.32
C ASN A 465 27.64 26.84 -6.37
N LYS A 466 28.10 27.26 -5.18
CA LYS A 466 28.97 28.44 -5.02
C LYS A 466 30.36 28.36 -5.65
N LYS A 467 30.95 27.16 -5.76
CA LYS A 467 32.33 26.96 -6.27
C LYS A 467 32.40 26.65 -7.76
N LEU A 468 31.27 26.52 -8.44
CA LEU A 468 31.21 26.20 -9.85
C LEU A 468 31.65 27.40 -10.69
N LYS A 469 32.72 27.26 -11.47
CA LYS A 469 33.35 28.39 -12.21
C LYS A 469 32.93 28.48 -13.68
N SER A 470 32.83 27.33 -14.33
CA SER A 470 32.49 27.20 -15.74
C SER A 470 31.60 25.98 -15.97
N ILE A 471 30.70 26.06 -16.95
CA ILE A 471 29.86 24.94 -17.38
C ILE A 471 29.87 24.89 -18.91
N ASP A 472 30.11 23.69 -19.45
CA ASP A 472 29.86 23.38 -20.86
C ASP A 472 28.41 22.95 -21.03
N LEU A 473 27.56 23.82 -21.58
CA LEU A 473 26.14 23.51 -21.74
C LEU A 473 25.91 22.58 -22.94
N PRO A 474 25.21 21.44 -22.77
CA PRO A 474 24.81 20.61 -23.90
C PRO A 474 23.79 21.32 -24.79
N ILE A 475 24.01 21.33 -26.10
CA ILE A 475 23.08 21.93 -27.08
C ILE A 475 21.72 21.22 -27.14
N THR A 476 21.58 20.05 -26.51
CA THR A 476 20.35 19.27 -26.41
C THR A 476 19.37 19.80 -25.36
N LEU A 477 19.78 20.78 -24.55
CA LEU A 477 18.92 21.34 -23.51
C LEU A 477 17.66 21.98 -24.11
N THR A 478 16.51 21.63 -23.53
CA THR A 478 15.20 22.22 -23.81
C THR A 478 14.77 23.20 -22.71
N SER A 479 15.31 23.02 -21.50
CA SER A 479 15.14 23.92 -20.36
C SER A 479 16.40 23.89 -19.50
N PHE A 480 16.80 25.06 -18.98
CA PHE A 480 17.81 25.11 -17.93
C PHE A 480 17.62 26.28 -16.98
N HIS A 481 17.90 26.06 -15.69
CA HIS A 481 17.91 27.05 -14.64
C HIS A 481 19.25 27.01 -13.90
N ILE A 482 19.92 28.15 -13.77
CA ILE A 482 21.19 28.24 -13.04
C ILE A 482 21.16 29.49 -12.18
N ASN A 483 20.93 29.31 -10.88
CA ASN A 483 20.70 30.40 -9.94
C ASN A 483 21.67 30.33 -8.76
N PHE A 484 22.03 31.50 -8.23
CA PHE A 484 22.90 31.65 -7.04
C PHE A 484 24.25 30.92 -7.14
N CYS A 485 24.83 30.83 -8.35
CA CYS A 485 26.18 30.32 -8.59
C CYS A 485 27.16 31.51 -8.69
N GLU A 486 27.63 31.99 -7.53
CA GLU A 486 28.40 33.24 -7.41
C GLU A 486 29.71 33.24 -8.21
N GLN A 487 30.45 32.14 -8.20
CA GLN A 487 31.74 32.03 -8.90
C GLN A 487 31.62 31.65 -10.38
N LEU A 488 30.39 31.45 -10.89
CA LEU A 488 30.17 31.07 -12.28
C LEU A 488 30.43 32.28 -13.19
N THR A 489 31.55 32.24 -13.90
CA THR A 489 32.02 33.33 -14.77
C THR A 489 31.90 33.00 -16.26
N GLN A 490 31.72 31.73 -16.61
CA GLN A 490 31.67 31.25 -18.00
C GLN A 490 30.58 30.19 -18.22
N LEU A 491 29.81 30.35 -19.30
CA LEU A 491 28.86 29.36 -19.83
C LEU A 491 29.21 29.12 -21.30
N ASN A 492 29.81 27.97 -21.60
CA ASN A 492 30.13 27.64 -22.99
C ASN A 492 28.89 27.16 -23.73
N HIS A 493 28.80 27.48 -25.02
CA HIS A 493 27.62 27.25 -25.88
C HIS A 493 26.36 28.04 -25.49
N PHE A 494 26.49 29.09 -24.67
CA PHE A 494 25.37 29.93 -24.27
C PHE A 494 24.68 30.60 -25.47
N GLU A 495 25.41 31.02 -26.51
CA GLU A 495 24.80 31.66 -27.69
C GLU A 495 23.82 30.73 -28.41
N ALA A 496 24.10 29.42 -28.44
CA ALA A 496 23.22 28.43 -29.06
C ALA A 496 21.92 28.21 -28.25
N LEU A 497 21.96 28.48 -26.94
CA LEU A 497 20.86 28.24 -26.00
C LEU A 497 20.20 29.53 -25.49
N GLU A 498 20.66 30.71 -25.95
CA GLU A 498 20.11 32.01 -25.57
C GLU A 498 18.57 32.08 -25.72
N PRO A 499 17.93 31.53 -26.78
CA PRO A 499 16.47 31.62 -26.93
C PRO A 499 15.71 31.05 -25.72
N ILE A 500 16.19 29.94 -25.16
CA ILE A 500 15.57 29.24 -24.03
C ILE A 500 16.15 29.64 -22.67
N ALA A 501 17.19 30.47 -22.64
CA ALA A 501 17.85 30.87 -21.39
C ALA A 501 16.93 31.73 -20.50
N PRO A 502 16.96 31.51 -19.16
CA PRO A 502 16.33 32.39 -18.18
C PRO A 502 16.80 33.84 -18.30
N ILE A 503 15.94 34.78 -17.92
CA ILE A 503 16.18 36.22 -18.05
C ILE A 503 17.42 36.65 -17.25
N GLU A 504 17.62 36.07 -16.07
CA GLU A 504 18.74 36.33 -15.17
C GLU A 504 20.08 36.00 -15.82
N LEU A 505 20.15 34.87 -16.55
CA LEU A 505 21.35 34.44 -17.25
C LEU A 505 21.61 35.28 -18.50
N LYS A 506 20.55 35.69 -19.21
CA LYS A 506 20.66 36.66 -20.32
C LYS A 506 21.31 37.95 -19.83
N TYR A 507 20.85 38.53 -18.71
CA TYR A 507 21.48 39.74 -18.16
C TYR A 507 22.95 39.53 -17.74
N LYS A 508 23.27 38.40 -17.11
CA LYS A 508 24.62 38.12 -16.60
C LYS A 508 25.66 37.87 -17.71
N PHE A 509 25.27 37.20 -18.81
CA PHE A 509 26.21 36.72 -19.83
C PHE A 509 26.12 37.43 -21.18
N LYS A 510 25.02 38.14 -21.51
CA LYS A 510 24.89 38.88 -22.78
C LYS A 510 25.74 40.16 -22.82
N ASN A 511 26.01 40.77 -21.67
CA ASN A 511 26.65 42.09 -21.56
C ASN A 511 28.19 42.05 -21.41
N LYS A 512 28.84 40.91 -21.68
CA LYS A 512 30.30 40.72 -21.54
C LYS A 512 31.07 40.66 -22.86
N LYS A 513 30.49 41.13 -23.98
CA LYS A 513 31.19 41.26 -25.26
C LYS A 513 31.98 42.56 -25.35
#